data_AF-A0A969W074-F1
#
_entry.id   AF-A0A969W074-F1
#
_cell.length_a   1.000
_cell.length_b   1.000
_cell.length_c   1.000
_cell.angle_alpha   90.00
_cell.angle_beta   90.00
_cell.angle_gamma   90.00
#
_symmetry.space_group_name_H-M   'P 1'
#
loop_
_entity.id
_entity.type
_entity.pdbx_description
1 polymer ?
#
loop_
_entity_poly.entity_id
_entity_poly.type
_entity_poly.pdbx_seq_one_letter_code
_entity_poly.pdbx_strand_id
1 'polypeptide(L)'
;MLKEPETEGFKLYLEDLKNAWHKKYYTTKGYLYMLVVILSQDAPLEISNVTEFCREWEIERKSFYKAKDTLIKQGRIEVKQSESSMFLTQIRQ
;
A
#
# COMPACT_ATOMS: atom_id res chain seq x y z
N MET A 1 -31.07 -7.53 -9.67
CA MET A 1 -29.86 -7.99 -8.97
C MET A 1 -28.93 -8.61 -10.01
N LEU A 2 -27.60 -8.45 -9.83
CA LEU A 2 -26.45 -8.85 -10.67
C LEU A 2 -25.73 -7.60 -11.22
N LYS A 3 -24.45 -7.30 -11.00
CA LYS A 3 -23.36 -7.72 -10.09
C LYS A 3 -22.42 -6.51 -10.03
N GLU A 4 -21.84 -6.19 -8.87
CA GLU A 4 -20.81 -5.15 -8.73
C GLU A 4 -19.60 -5.47 -9.63
N PRO A 5 -19.28 -4.67 -10.67
CA PRO A 5 -18.18 -4.99 -11.59
C PRO A 5 -16.81 -4.49 -11.10
N GLU A 6 -16.78 -3.53 -10.19
CA GLU A 6 -15.54 -2.80 -9.83
C GLU A 6 -14.69 -3.55 -8.80
N THR A 7 -15.33 -4.29 -7.90
CA THR A 7 -14.65 -5.03 -6.80
C THR A 7 -13.85 -6.24 -7.29
N GLU A 8 -14.25 -6.86 -8.41
CA GLU A 8 -13.60 -8.06 -8.94
C GLU A 8 -12.29 -7.73 -9.67
N GLY A 9 -12.27 -6.63 -10.45
CA GLY A 9 -11.03 -6.13 -11.06
C GLY A 9 -9.99 -5.70 -10.01
N PHE A 10 -10.44 -5.01 -8.96
CA PHE A 10 -9.57 -4.55 -7.87
C PHE A 10 -8.88 -5.69 -7.13
N LYS A 11 -9.60 -6.77 -6.82
CA LYS A 11 -9.03 -7.96 -6.16
C LYS A 11 -7.96 -8.62 -7.02
N LEU A 12 -8.19 -8.75 -8.33
CA LEU A 12 -7.20 -9.31 -9.26
C LEU A 12 -5.89 -8.51 -9.25
N TYR A 13 -5.95 -7.18 -9.22
CA TYR A 13 -4.74 -6.35 -9.13
C TYR A 13 -3.93 -6.56 -7.85
N LEU A 14 -4.61 -6.76 -6.70
CA LEU A 14 -3.93 -7.01 -5.43
C LEU A 14 -3.29 -8.41 -5.38
N GLU A 15 -3.98 -9.42 -5.91
CA GLU A 15 -3.43 -10.77 -6.02
C GLU A 15 -2.21 -10.80 -6.96
N ASP A 16 -2.29 -10.13 -8.12
CA ASP A 16 -1.18 -10.02 -9.06
C ASP A 16 0.02 -9.29 -8.43
N LEU A 17 -0.23 -8.22 -7.68
CA LEU A 17 0.82 -7.49 -6.97
C LEU A 17 1.49 -8.36 -5.91
N LYS A 18 0.70 -9.13 -5.13
CA LYS A 18 1.23 -10.05 -4.12
C LYS A 18 2.02 -11.21 -4.74
N ASN A 19 1.55 -11.75 -5.87
CA ASN A 19 2.30 -12.73 -6.65
C ASN A 19 3.62 -12.18 -7.19
N ALA A 20 3.64 -10.94 -7.69
CA ALA A 20 4.85 -10.28 -8.16
C ALA A 20 5.85 -10.00 -7.01
N TRP A 21 5.35 -9.70 -5.81
CA TRP A 21 6.16 -9.60 -4.60
C TRP A 21 6.84 -10.93 -4.25
N HIS A 22 6.10 -12.04 -4.26
CA HIS A 22 6.66 -13.38 -4.01
C HIS A 22 7.68 -13.81 -5.07
N LYS A 23 7.47 -13.41 -6.31
CA LYS A 23 8.43 -13.60 -7.42
C LYS A 23 9.64 -12.65 -7.35
N LYS A 24 9.72 -11.79 -6.33
CA LYS A 24 10.80 -10.83 -6.09
C LYS A 24 10.98 -9.78 -7.20
N TYR A 25 9.90 -9.45 -7.90
CA TYR A 25 9.92 -8.40 -8.94
C TYR A 25 9.93 -6.99 -8.36
N TYR A 26 9.57 -6.84 -7.09
CA TYR A 26 9.57 -5.56 -6.40
C TYR A 26 10.61 -5.53 -5.27
N THR A 27 11.21 -4.36 -5.09
CA THR A 27 11.82 -3.99 -3.80
C THR A 27 10.70 -3.65 -2.80
N THR A 28 10.97 -3.71 -1.48
CA THR A 28 9.96 -3.29 -0.47
C THR A 28 9.41 -1.89 -0.73
N LYS A 29 10.25 -0.97 -1.20
CA LYS A 29 9.84 0.38 -1.59
C LYS A 29 8.86 0.37 -2.76
N GLY A 30 9.19 -0.37 -3.82
CA GLY A 30 8.32 -0.47 -5.00
C GLY A 30 6.99 -1.13 -4.67
N TYR A 31 7.04 -2.20 -3.87
CA TYR A 31 5.85 -2.92 -3.43
C TYR A 31 4.94 -2.05 -2.56
N LEU A 32 5.50 -1.37 -1.54
CA LEU A 32 4.73 -0.43 -0.71
C LEU A 32 4.14 0.71 -1.54
N TYR A 33 4.87 1.24 -2.52
CA TYR A 33 4.34 2.27 -3.40
C TYR A 33 3.14 1.77 -4.21
N MET A 34 3.23 0.58 -4.81
CA MET A 34 2.11 -0.01 -5.55
C MET A 34 0.90 -0.28 -4.64
N LEU A 35 1.12 -0.74 -3.40
CA LEU A 35 0.03 -0.87 -2.42
C LEU A 35 -0.65 0.46 -2.17
N VAL A 36 0.10 1.55 -1.98
CA VAL A 36 -0.49 2.89 -1.82
C VAL A 36 -1.22 3.30 -3.10
N VAL A 37 -0.65 3.11 -4.29
CA VAL A 37 -1.29 3.50 -5.56
C VAL A 37 -2.62 2.79 -5.76
N ILE A 38 -2.69 1.49 -5.48
CA ILE A 38 -3.91 0.68 -5.66
C ILE A 38 -4.90 0.96 -4.53
N LEU A 39 -4.47 0.86 -3.27
CA LEU A 39 -5.37 0.97 -2.12
C LEU A 39 -5.80 2.41 -1.82
N SER A 40 -5.11 3.43 -2.37
CA SER A 40 -5.47 4.84 -2.19
C SER A 40 -6.09 5.53 -3.41
N GLN A 41 -6.72 4.77 -4.33
CA GLN A 41 -7.35 5.35 -5.52
C GLN A 41 -8.48 6.32 -5.18
N ASP A 42 -9.37 5.91 -4.27
CA ASP A 42 -10.60 6.67 -3.93
C ASP A 42 -10.54 7.37 -2.58
N ALA A 43 -9.71 6.87 -1.66
CA ALA A 43 -9.51 7.43 -0.32
C ALA A 43 -8.09 7.15 0.15
N PRO A 44 -7.52 7.90 1.12
CA PRO A 44 -6.22 7.56 1.69
C PRO A 44 -6.19 6.13 2.23
N LEU A 45 -5.08 5.42 2.03
CA LEU A 45 -4.86 4.10 2.63
C LEU A 45 -4.71 4.26 4.14
N GLU A 46 -5.71 3.83 4.90
CA GLU A 46 -5.66 3.78 6.35
C GLU A 46 -4.89 2.54 6.85
N ILE A 47 -3.95 2.77 7.75
CA ILE A 47 -3.20 1.76 8.48
C ILE A 47 -3.40 2.03 9.97
N SER A 48 -4.41 1.39 10.55
CA SER A 48 -4.71 1.46 11.99
C SER A 48 -3.72 0.66 12.84
N ASN A 49 -3.15 -0.42 12.28
CA ASN A 49 -2.14 -1.22 12.95
C ASN A 49 -1.03 -1.62 11.98
N VAL A 50 0.14 -0.98 12.11
CA VAL A 50 1.30 -1.23 11.26
C VAL A 50 1.78 -2.68 11.36
N THR A 51 1.69 -3.32 12.53
CA THR A 51 2.13 -4.71 12.70
C THR A 51 1.25 -5.67 11.91
N GLU A 52 -0.07 -5.47 11.98
CA GLU A 52 -1.04 -6.30 11.25
C GLU A 52 -0.92 -6.09 9.75
N PHE A 53 -0.84 -4.84 9.30
CA PHE A 53 -0.60 -4.49 7.91
C PHE A 53 0.68 -5.15 7.38
N CYS A 54 1.79 -5.04 8.12
CA CYS A 54 3.06 -5.66 7.75
C CYS A 54 2.95 -7.18 7.64
N ARG A 55 2.18 -7.83 8.52
CA ARG A 55 1.93 -9.27 8.48
C ARG A 55 1.10 -9.67 7.26
N GLU A 56 0.01 -8.96 7.00
CA GLU A 56 -0.90 -9.22 5.88
C GLU A 56 -0.20 -9.13 4.52
N TRP A 57 0.62 -8.08 4.37
CA TRP A 57 1.35 -7.79 3.13
C TRP A 57 2.74 -8.42 3.09
N GLU A 58 3.13 -9.16 4.12
CA GLU A 58 4.40 -9.89 4.20
C GLU A 58 5.63 -8.97 4.03
N ILE A 59 5.56 -7.81 4.70
CA ILE A 59 6.63 -6.81 4.76
C ILE A 59 7.20 -6.81 6.17
N GLU A 60 8.53 -6.91 6.30
CA GLU A 60 9.15 -6.69 7.60
C GLU A 60 8.91 -5.26 8.09
N ARG A 61 8.50 -5.09 9.36
CA ARG A 61 8.15 -3.78 9.92
C ARG A 61 9.26 -2.74 9.80
N LYS A 62 10.53 -3.13 9.99
CA LYS A 62 11.68 -2.24 9.79
C LYS A 62 11.81 -1.77 8.34
N SER A 63 11.60 -2.68 7.40
CA SER A 63 11.66 -2.42 5.96
C SER A 63 10.48 -1.56 5.49
N PHE A 64 9.29 -1.73 6.09
CA PHE A 64 8.15 -0.84 5.90
C PHE A 64 8.49 0.60 6.24
N TYR A 65 8.98 0.88 7.46
CA TYR A 65 9.30 2.27 7.85
C TYR A 65 10.38 2.89 6.96
N LYS A 66 11.43 2.12 6.64
CA LYS A 66 12.49 2.58 5.73
C LYS A 66 11.96 2.91 4.33
N ALA A 67 11.11 2.05 3.80
CA ALA A 67 10.45 2.25 2.50
C ALA A 67 9.55 3.49 2.53
N LYS A 68 8.69 3.60 3.55
CA LYS A 68 7.78 4.75 3.77
C LYS A 68 8.56 6.06 3.80
N ASP A 69 9.60 6.16 4.62
CA ASP A 69 10.39 7.39 4.75
C ASP A 69 11.11 7.74 3.46
N THR A 70 11.54 6.74 2.69
CA THR A 70 12.13 6.95 1.36
C THR A 70 11.09 7.52 0.39
N LEU A 71 9.88 6.97 0.36
CA LEU A 71 8.80 7.44 -0.52
C LEU A 71 8.35 8.87 -0.19
N ILE A 72 8.30 9.21 1.10
CA ILE A 72 8.03 10.59 1.56
C ILE A 72 9.12 11.54 1.05
N LYS A 73 10.40 11.19 1.27
CA LYS A 73 11.54 12.02 0.82
C LYS A 73 11.57 12.22 -0.69
N GLN A 74 11.05 11.25 -1.44
CA GLN A 74 10.96 11.31 -2.91
C GLN A 74 9.71 12.07 -3.40
N GLY A 75 8.86 12.57 -2.50
CA GLY A 75 7.61 13.23 -2.87
C GLY A 75 6.63 12.30 -3.60
N ARG A 76 6.70 11.00 -3.32
CA ARG A 76 5.84 9.98 -3.95
C ARG A 76 4.56 9.72 -3.16
N ILE A 77 4.65 9.81 -1.84
CA ILE A 77 3.49 9.66 -0.94
C ILE A 77 3.50 10.77 0.11
N GLU A 78 2.32 11.13 0.58
CA GLU A 78 2.11 11.92 1.79
C GLU A 78 1.65 11.03 2.94
N VAL A 79 1.93 11.45 4.17
CA VAL A 79 1.48 10.76 5.39
C VAL A 79 0.77 11.72 6.31
N LYS A 80 -0.44 11.34 6.74
CA LYS A 80 -1.18 12.01 7.80
C LYS A 80 -1.31 11.06 8.97
N GLN A 81 -1.00 11.51 10.18
CA GLN A 81 -1.18 10.72 11.40
C GLN A 81 -2.40 11.23 12.18
N SER A 82 -3.20 10.30 12.69
CA SER A 82 -4.21 10.55 13.73
C SER A 82 -3.76 9.88 15.04
N GLU A 83 -4.56 10.03 16.10
CA GLU A 83 -4.26 9.44 17.42
C GLU A 83 -4.09 7.91 17.38
N SER A 84 -4.67 7.23 16.40
CA SER A 84 -4.72 5.77 16.32
C SER A 84 -4.42 5.18 14.93
N SER A 85 -4.32 6.00 13.88
CA SER A 85 -4.12 5.52 12.50
C SER A 85 -3.10 6.35 11.73
N MET A 86 -2.48 5.72 10.72
CA MET A 86 -1.66 6.37 9.71
C MET A 86 -2.37 6.30 8.37
N PHE A 87 -2.47 7.44 7.68
CA PHE A 87 -3.06 7.52 6.35
C PHE A 87 -1.97 7.80 5.32
N LEU A 88 -1.88 6.96 4.29
CA LEU A 88 -0.95 7.10 3.18
C LEU A 88 -1.71 7.47 1.91
N THR A 89 -1.29 8.53 1.23
CA THR A 89 -1.86 8.93 -0.07
C THR A 89 -0.74 9.06 -1.09
N GLN A 90 -0.97 8.61 -2.32
CA GLN A 90 -0.07 8.90 -3.43
C GLN A 90 -0.11 10.39 -3.80
N ILE A 91 1.03 10.97 -4.15
CA ILE A 91 1.10 12.32 -4.72
C ILE A 91 1.00 12.18 -6.24
N ARG A 92 -0.08 12.71 -6.85
CA ARG A 92 -0.24 12.77 -8.32
C ARG A 92 0.66 13.90 -8.85
N GLN A 93 1.66 13.54 -9.63
CA GLN A 93 2.54 14.49 -10.35
C GLN A 93 1.93 14.89 -11.68
#